data_AF-A0A9U8EEU4-F1
#
_entry.id   AF-A0A9U8EEU4-F1
#
_cell.length_a   1.000
_cell.length_b   1.000
_cell.length_c   1.000
_cell.angle_alpha   90.00
_cell.angle_beta   90.00
_cell.angle_gamma   90.00
#
_symmetry.space_group_name_H-M   'P 1'
#
loop_
_entity.id
_entity.type
_entity.pdbx_description
1 polymer ?
#
loop_
_entity_poly.entity_id
_entity_poly.type
_entity_poly.pdbx_seq_one_letter_code
_entity_poly.pdbx_strand_id
1 'polypeptide(L)'
;MFISSSLADWLPCWRENPEKALAHEFEFSFTNSGKSTIATMLSKEICNLDVMNQDLYFLEPDDPAIERDIHGIRNFEKLSALDMERMVQDVKLWIKSKTCNSDSLFILLIEGFLIFNHKELSDLIDHKYFIKITKEICFERRIKRQYIPPDPDGYFDSYVWPWTITNLMAIQDCTDIEFIDGTADLQALYKSILTRIMKIVFIHREKYF
;
A
#
# COMPACT_ATOMS: atom_id res chain seq x y z
N MET A 1 -18.10 28.03 -6.90
CA MET A 1 -19.33 27.63 -7.61
C MET A 1 -19.69 26.25 -7.10
N PHE A 2 -20.83 26.09 -6.42
CA PHE A 2 -21.32 24.82 -5.86
C PHE A 2 -22.11 24.05 -6.91
N ILE A 3 -21.90 22.74 -6.99
CA ILE A 3 -22.82 21.78 -7.58
C ILE A 3 -22.99 20.66 -6.55
N SER A 4 -24.19 20.50 -6.00
CA SER A 4 -24.60 19.28 -5.30
C SER A 4 -25.06 18.25 -6.33
N SER A 5 -24.66 16.99 -6.19
CA SER A 5 -25.36 15.87 -6.80
C SER A 5 -25.73 14.86 -5.72
N SER A 6 -27.03 14.53 -5.68
CA SER A 6 -27.55 13.36 -5.00
C SER A 6 -27.12 12.12 -5.80
N LEU A 7 -25.99 11.53 -5.41
CA LEU A 7 -25.69 10.13 -5.67
C LEU A 7 -25.47 9.51 -4.30
N ALA A 8 -26.57 9.05 -3.73
CA ALA A 8 -26.54 7.95 -2.79
C ALA A 8 -26.12 6.73 -3.60
N ASP A 9 -24.82 6.49 -3.72
CA ASP A 9 -24.21 5.18 -4.01
C ASP A 9 -22.73 5.30 -3.63
N TRP A 10 -22.35 4.58 -2.58
CA TRP A 10 -21.04 4.58 -1.89
C TRP A 10 -20.74 5.73 -0.92
N LEU A 11 -21.65 5.95 0.05
CA LEU A 11 -21.16 6.24 1.41
C LEU A 11 -20.57 4.93 1.95
N PRO A 12 -19.33 4.91 2.48
CA PRO A 12 -18.79 3.66 3.00
C PRO A 12 -19.67 3.19 4.17
N CYS A 13 -19.89 1.89 4.28
CA CYS A 13 -20.87 1.28 5.19
C CYS A 13 -20.61 1.55 6.69
N TRP A 14 -19.38 1.93 7.07
CA TRP A 14 -18.97 2.23 8.45
C TRP A 14 -19.73 3.38 9.13
N ARG A 15 -20.25 4.36 8.39
CA ARG A 15 -21.03 5.47 8.99
C ARG A 15 -22.44 5.08 9.39
N GLU A 16 -23.00 4.04 8.76
CA GLU A 16 -24.39 3.62 9.00
C GLU A 16 -24.46 2.35 9.85
N ASN A 17 -23.43 1.49 9.80
CA ASN A 17 -23.39 0.26 10.60
C ASN A 17 -21.95 -0.23 10.81
N PRO A 18 -21.27 0.21 11.89
CA PRO A 18 -19.88 -0.14 12.17
C PRO A 18 -19.63 -1.65 12.20
N GLU A 19 -20.55 -2.42 12.79
CA GLU A 19 -20.42 -3.88 12.94
C GLU A 19 -20.51 -4.64 11.61
N LYS A 20 -21.37 -4.20 10.68
CA LYS A 20 -21.46 -4.78 9.32
C LYS A 20 -20.33 -4.33 8.40
N ALA A 21 -19.83 -3.11 8.59
CA ALA A 21 -18.68 -2.60 7.83
C ALA A 21 -17.40 -3.36 8.18
N LEU A 22 -17.19 -3.59 9.48
CA LEU A 22 -16.11 -4.41 9.99
C LEU A 22 -16.13 -5.81 9.34
N ALA A 23 -17.29 -6.49 9.32
CA ALA A 23 -17.39 -7.83 8.74
C ALA A 23 -17.04 -7.93 7.24
N HIS A 24 -17.41 -6.94 6.42
CA HIS A 24 -17.10 -6.94 4.98
C HIS A 24 -15.67 -6.49 4.67
N GLU A 25 -15.08 -5.61 5.47
CA GLU A 25 -13.68 -5.19 5.26
C GLU A 25 -12.67 -6.26 5.70
N PHE A 26 -13.06 -7.15 6.62
CA PHE A 26 -12.26 -8.33 6.99
C PHE A 26 -12.25 -9.43 5.93
N GLU A 27 -12.84 -9.24 4.75
CA GLU A 27 -12.68 -10.18 3.64
C GLU A 27 -11.53 -9.79 2.70
N PHE A 28 -10.87 -8.65 2.94
CA PHE A 28 -9.84 -8.14 2.04
C PHE A 28 -8.40 -8.25 2.59
N SER A 29 -7.47 -8.56 1.69
CA SER A 29 -6.03 -8.49 1.87
C SER A 29 -5.41 -7.47 0.94
N PHE A 30 -4.12 -7.23 1.18
CA PHE A 30 -3.30 -6.27 0.46
C PHE A 30 -1.88 -6.78 0.21
N THR A 31 -1.42 -7.84 0.88
CA THR A 31 -0.26 -8.59 0.39
C THR A 31 -0.64 -9.34 -0.89
N ASN A 32 0.34 -9.55 -1.77
CA ASN A 32 0.13 -10.24 -3.06
C ASN A 32 -0.94 -9.61 -3.99
N SER A 33 -1.31 -8.33 -3.78
CA SER A 33 -2.32 -7.64 -4.60
C SER A 33 -1.83 -7.17 -5.98
N GLY A 34 -0.53 -7.28 -6.27
CA GLY A 34 0.05 -6.90 -7.58
C GLY A 34 0.77 -5.54 -7.59
N LYS A 35 0.95 -4.91 -6.42
CA LYS A 35 1.59 -3.59 -6.24
C LYS A 35 2.90 -3.43 -7.01
N SER A 36 3.90 -4.29 -6.75
CA SER A 36 5.21 -4.20 -7.39
C SER A 36 5.17 -4.39 -8.91
N THR A 37 4.25 -5.23 -9.40
CA THR A 37 4.03 -5.42 -10.85
C THR A 37 3.49 -4.14 -11.49
N ILE A 38 2.47 -3.53 -10.89
CA ILE A 38 1.92 -2.25 -11.35
C ILE A 38 2.96 -1.14 -11.28
N ALA A 39 3.71 -1.05 -10.19
CA ALA A 39 4.78 -0.06 -10.04
C ALA A 39 5.84 -0.16 -11.14
N THR A 40 6.24 -1.39 -11.48
CA THR A 40 7.18 -1.67 -12.58
C THR A 40 6.61 -1.31 -13.95
N MET A 41 5.31 -1.48 -14.15
CA MET A 41 4.66 -1.07 -15.41
C MET A 41 4.61 0.46 -15.51
N LEU A 42 4.20 1.15 -14.45
CA LEU A 42 4.09 2.61 -14.41
C LEU A 42 5.44 3.30 -14.60
N SER A 43 6.51 2.77 -13.99
CA SER A 43 7.87 3.34 -14.12
C SER A 43 8.43 3.25 -15.53
N LYS A 44 7.86 2.41 -16.40
CA LYS A 44 8.23 2.32 -17.82
C LYS A 44 7.47 3.31 -18.70
N GLU A 45 6.29 3.74 -18.28
CA GLU A 45 5.42 4.61 -19.08
C GLU A 45 5.52 6.09 -18.66
N ILE A 46 5.77 6.36 -17.38
CA ILE A 46 5.77 7.72 -16.83
C ILE A 46 7.20 8.22 -16.66
N CYS A 47 7.55 9.29 -17.39
CA CYS A 47 8.82 9.99 -17.21
C CYS A 47 8.90 10.62 -15.80
N ASN A 48 10.12 10.70 -15.25
CA ASN A 48 10.39 11.28 -13.93
C ASN A 48 9.66 10.59 -12.77
N LEU A 49 9.26 9.32 -12.94
CA LEU A 49 8.71 8.47 -11.90
C LEU A 49 9.79 7.55 -11.34
N ASP A 50 10.11 7.72 -10.07
CA ASP A 50 10.95 6.81 -9.30
C ASP A 50 10.06 5.88 -8.44
N VAL A 51 10.54 4.67 -8.12
CA VAL A 51 9.80 3.69 -7.31
C VAL A 51 10.61 3.32 -6.07
N MET A 52 9.96 3.30 -4.91
CA MET A 52 10.50 2.73 -3.66
C MET A 52 9.63 1.56 -3.20
N ASN A 53 10.26 0.39 -3.04
CA ASN A 53 9.60 -0.84 -2.60
C ASN A 53 9.91 -1.11 -1.13
N GLN A 54 8.87 -1.17 -0.29
CA GLN A 54 8.96 -1.46 1.15
C GLN A 54 9.63 -2.81 1.44
N ASP A 55 9.48 -3.82 0.56
CA ASP A 55 10.10 -5.14 0.74
C ASP A 55 11.64 -5.04 0.76
N LEU A 56 12.25 -3.95 0.26
CA LEU A 56 13.70 -3.72 0.32
C LEU A 56 14.18 -3.21 1.69
N TYR A 57 13.26 -2.94 2.61
CA TYR A 57 13.52 -2.44 3.95
C TYR A 57 13.28 -3.50 5.03
N PHE A 58 13.06 -4.77 4.66
CA PHE A 58 13.04 -5.84 5.64
C PHE A 58 14.39 -5.96 6.34
N LEU A 59 14.33 -6.17 7.66
CA LEU A 59 15.52 -6.54 8.43
C LEU A 59 16.02 -7.92 8.01
N GLU A 60 17.29 -8.18 8.26
CA GLU A 60 17.88 -9.49 7.98
C GLU A 60 17.14 -10.59 8.77
N PRO A 61 16.93 -11.79 8.21
CA PRO A 61 16.05 -12.79 8.83
C PRO A 61 16.48 -13.28 10.23
N ASP A 62 17.73 -13.05 10.63
CA ASP A 62 18.29 -13.37 11.95
C ASP A 62 18.32 -12.19 12.92
N ASP A 63 17.87 -11.00 12.49
CA ASP A 63 17.83 -9.80 13.31
C ASP A 63 16.96 -10.01 14.57
N PRO A 64 17.46 -9.66 15.77
CA PRO A 64 16.74 -9.85 17.03
C PRO A 64 15.50 -8.95 17.19
N ALA A 65 15.39 -7.86 16.43
CA ALA A 65 14.22 -7.00 16.44
C ALA A 65 12.99 -7.65 15.77
N ILE A 66 13.21 -8.66 14.92
CA ILE A 66 12.12 -9.45 14.34
C ILE A 66 11.50 -10.31 15.44
N GLU A 67 10.26 -10.01 15.78
CA GLU A 67 9.51 -10.74 16.78
C GLU A 67 9.31 -12.22 16.41
N ARG A 68 9.37 -13.07 17.44
CA ARG A 68 9.21 -14.52 17.32
C ARG A 68 8.15 -15.03 18.29
N ASP A 69 7.39 -16.02 17.87
CA ASP A 69 6.47 -16.72 18.76
C ASP A 69 7.20 -17.73 19.67
N ILE A 70 6.42 -18.44 20.49
CA ILE A 70 6.92 -19.49 21.40
C ILE A 70 7.60 -20.67 20.67
N HIS A 71 7.37 -20.82 19.37
CA HIS A 71 7.96 -21.85 18.52
C HIS A 71 9.15 -21.32 17.69
N GLY A 72 9.52 -20.04 17.86
CA GLY A 72 10.61 -19.40 17.13
C GLY A 72 10.24 -18.94 15.71
N ILE A 73 8.96 -18.97 15.34
CA ILE A 73 8.43 -18.49 14.06
C ILE A 73 8.48 -16.97 14.05
N ARG A 74 9.07 -16.42 13.00
CA ARG A 74 9.25 -14.97 12.81
C ARG A 74 7.99 -14.34 12.26
N ASN A 75 7.66 -13.15 12.75
CA ASN A 75 6.52 -12.40 12.25
C ASN A 75 6.95 -11.24 11.36
N PHE A 76 6.92 -11.47 10.04
CA PHE A 76 7.25 -10.46 9.03
C PHE A 76 6.11 -9.50 8.71
N GLU A 77 4.93 -9.67 9.32
CA GLU A 77 3.73 -8.88 8.98
C GLU A 77 3.59 -7.62 9.87
N LYS A 78 4.65 -7.30 10.61
CA LYS A 78 4.76 -6.19 11.55
C LYS A 78 5.74 -5.12 11.08
N LEU A 79 5.50 -3.88 11.48
CA LEU A 79 6.45 -2.77 11.27
C LEU A 79 7.82 -3.03 11.92
N SER A 80 7.88 -3.78 13.04
CA SER A 80 9.14 -4.14 13.70
C SER A 80 10.05 -5.04 12.88
N ALA A 81 9.54 -5.68 11.82
CA ALA A 81 10.35 -6.45 10.88
C ALA A 81 10.99 -5.58 9.78
N LEU A 82 10.73 -4.28 9.76
CA LEU A 82 11.15 -3.34 8.73
C LEU A 82 11.98 -2.20 9.33
N ASP A 83 13.04 -1.80 8.63
CA ASP A 83 13.78 -0.56 8.89
C ASP A 83 13.02 0.64 8.30
N MET A 84 11.93 1.01 8.98
CA MET A 84 11.06 2.12 8.57
C MET A 84 11.73 3.48 8.73
N GLU A 85 12.68 3.61 9.65
CA GLU A 85 13.47 4.84 9.83
C GLU A 85 14.33 5.13 8.60
N ARG A 86 15.02 4.11 8.09
CA ARG A 86 15.77 4.20 6.84
C ARG A 86 14.85 4.50 5.66
N MET A 87 13.68 3.87 5.58
CA MET A 87 12.71 4.15 4.51
C MET A 87 12.25 5.61 4.52
N VAL A 88 11.91 6.16 5.68
CA VAL A 88 11.57 7.58 5.84
C VAL A 88 12.74 8.48 5.44
N GLN A 89 13.96 8.13 5.84
CA GLN A 89 15.15 8.89 5.48
C GLN A 89 15.36 8.93 3.95
N ASP A 90 15.23 7.80 3.28
CA ASP A 90 15.36 7.70 1.82
C ASP A 90 14.31 8.54 1.10
N VAL A 91 13.05 8.52 1.56
CA VAL A 91 11.97 9.37 1.02
C VAL A 91 12.30 10.85 1.20
N LYS A 92 12.75 11.27 2.39
CA LYS A 92 13.13 12.67 2.65
C LYS A 92 14.33 13.11 1.80
N LEU A 93 15.31 12.23 1.62
CA LEU A 93 16.46 12.48 0.74
C LEU A 93 16.01 12.63 -0.72
N TRP A 94 15.09 11.76 -1.18
CA TRP A 94 14.51 11.87 -2.52
C TRP A 94 13.80 13.21 -2.71
N ILE A 95 12.91 13.59 -1.78
CA ILE A 95 12.18 14.88 -1.83
C ILE A 95 13.17 16.05 -1.92
N LYS A 96 14.20 16.05 -1.06
CA LYS A 96 15.24 17.09 -1.07
C LYS A 96 16.00 17.14 -2.41
N SER A 97 16.31 15.98 -3.00
CA SER A 97 17.04 15.88 -4.26
C SER A 97 16.26 16.40 -5.47
N LYS A 98 14.92 16.31 -5.46
CA LYS A 98 14.06 16.74 -6.58
C LYS A 98 13.57 18.18 -6.44
N THR A 99 13.52 18.70 -5.21
CA THR A 99 13.09 20.08 -4.93
C THR A 99 14.18 21.12 -5.17
N CYS A 100 15.46 20.73 -5.12
CA CYS A 100 16.55 21.62 -5.50
C CYS A 100 16.68 21.71 -7.04
N ASN A 101 16.28 22.85 -7.61
CA ASN A 101 16.54 23.25 -9.01
C ASN A 101 15.73 22.54 -10.11
N SER A 102 14.44 22.27 -9.91
CA SER A 102 13.64 21.75 -11.01
C SER A 102 12.34 22.50 -11.27
N ASP A 103 12.20 22.97 -12.50
CA ASP A 103 10.91 23.32 -13.09
C ASP A 103 10.10 22.08 -13.46
N SER A 104 10.61 20.86 -13.29
CA SER A 104 9.92 19.62 -13.67
C SER A 104 9.17 18.97 -12.52
N LEU A 105 8.04 18.36 -12.82
CA LEU A 105 7.34 17.46 -11.90
C LEU A 105 8.09 16.11 -11.84
N PHE A 106 8.45 15.69 -10.62
CA PHE A 106 8.91 14.36 -10.30
C PHE A 106 7.88 13.64 -9.45
N ILE A 107 7.76 12.33 -9.64
CA ILE A 107 6.81 11.48 -8.92
C ILE A 107 7.59 10.39 -8.22
N LEU A 108 7.31 10.19 -6.93
CA LEU A 108 7.78 9.03 -6.19
C LEU A 108 6.61 8.10 -5.94
N LEU A 109 6.67 6.89 -6.50
CA LEU A 109 5.72 5.83 -6.20
C LEU A 109 6.28 4.97 -5.07
N ILE A 110 5.66 5.04 -3.90
CA ILE A 110 6.01 4.22 -2.74
C ILE A 110 5.03 3.04 -2.69
N GLU A 111 5.54 1.82 -2.73
CA GLU A 111 4.73 0.60 -2.77
C GLU A 111 5.14 -0.37 -1.65
N GLY A 112 4.15 -0.98 -1.02
CA GLY A 112 4.33 -1.73 0.23
C GLY A 112 3.00 -2.06 0.87
N PHE A 113 3.00 -2.96 1.86
CA PHE A 113 1.80 -3.46 2.52
C PHE A 113 1.54 -2.80 3.88
N LEU A 114 2.56 -2.19 4.50
CA LEU A 114 2.51 -1.56 5.83
C LEU A 114 2.77 -0.04 5.80
N ILE A 115 2.83 0.58 4.61
CA ILE A 115 3.22 1.99 4.45
C ILE A 115 2.37 2.91 5.34
N PHE A 116 1.05 2.74 5.32
CA PHE A 116 0.13 3.64 6.01
C PHE A 116 0.06 3.41 7.53
N ASN A 117 0.55 2.26 8.00
CA ASN A 117 0.65 1.95 9.42
C ASN A 117 1.79 2.73 10.10
N HIS A 118 2.75 3.25 9.33
CA HIS A 118 3.83 4.09 9.84
C HIS A 118 3.49 5.57 9.64
N LYS A 119 3.06 6.24 10.72
CA LYS A 119 2.52 7.60 10.66
C LYS A 119 3.45 8.59 9.95
N GLU A 120 4.73 8.63 10.31
CA GLU A 120 5.67 9.59 9.72
C GLU A 120 5.86 9.36 8.21
N LEU A 121 5.84 8.11 7.75
CA LEU A 121 5.94 7.81 6.32
C LEU A 121 4.64 8.19 5.61
N SER A 122 3.49 7.83 6.21
CA SER A 122 2.16 8.15 5.69
C SER A 122 1.93 9.66 5.55
N ASP A 123 2.43 10.45 6.51
CA ASP A 123 2.31 11.92 6.49
C ASP A 123 3.10 12.58 5.34
N LEU A 124 4.08 11.88 4.74
CA LEU A 124 4.87 12.38 3.61
C LEU A 124 4.20 12.13 2.24
N ILE A 125 3.09 11.39 2.19
CA ILE A 125 2.46 10.93 0.94
C ILE A 125 1.27 11.82 0.57
N ASP A 126 1.34 12.43 -0.62
CA ASP A 126 0.28 13.31 -1.14
C ASP A 126 -1.00 12.56 -1.55
N HIS A 127 -0.85 11.36 -2.11
CA HIS A 127 -1.96 10.56 -2.64
C HIS A 127 -1.82 9.11 -2.22
N LYS A 128 -2.82 8.59 -1.49
CA LYS A 128 -2.78 7.26 -0.88
C LYS A 128 -3.78 6.34 -1.56
N TYR A 129 -3.28 5.25 -2.13
CA TYR A 129 -4.08 4.22 -2.78
C TYR A 129 -3.90 2.89 -2.10
N PHE A 130 -5.00 2.19 -1.86
CA PHE A 130 -4.99 0.90 -1.18
C PHE A 130 -5.69 -0.15 -2.04
N ILE A 131 -4.92 -1.10 -2.57
CA ILE A 131 -5.42 -2.14 -3.48
C ILE A 131 -5.97 -3.32 -2.66
N LYS A 132 -7.30 -3.49 -2.65
CA LYS A 132 -8.01 -4.57 -1.95
C LYS A 132 -8.15 -5.80 -2.84
N ILE A 133 -7.80 -6.98 -2.35
CA ILE A 133 -8.12 -8.29 -2.96
C ILE A 133 -8.81 -9.16 -1.92
N THR A 134 -9.60 -10.18 -2.29
CA THR A 134 -10.21 -11.05 -1.26
C THR A 134 -9.18 -11.94 -0.55
N LYS A 135 -9.54 -12.48 0.63
CA LYS A 135 -8.73 -13.47 1.37
C LYS A 135 -8.32 -14.64 0.48
N GLU A 136 -9.25 -15.16 -0.32
CA GLU A 136 -9.07 -16.32 -1.18
C GLU A 136 -8.04 -16.01 -2.27
N ILE A 137 -8.19 -14.89 -2.98
CA ILE A 137 -7.24 -14.45 -4.00
C ILE A 137 -5.87 -14.22 -3.38
N CYS A 138 -5.82 -13.63 -2.18
CA CYS A 138 -4.57 -13.43 -1.46
C CYS A 138 -3.88 -14.75 -1.14
N PHE A 139 -4.61 -15.69 -0.57
CA PHE A 139 -4.09 -17.00 -0.22
C PHE A 139 -3.55 -17.72 -1.46
N GLU A 140 -4.35 -17.80 -2.53
CA GLU A 140 -3.96 -18.44 -3.79
C GLU A 140 -2.70 -17.83 -4.41
N ARG A 141 -2.54 -16.50 -4.34
CA ARG A 141 -1.34 -15.83 -4.84
C ARG A 141 -0.15 -16.01 -3.89
N ARG A 142 -0.38 -16.07 -2.57
CA ARG A 142 0.66 -16.22 -1.56
C ARG A 142 1.29 -17.60 -1.60
N ILE A 143 0.50 -18.67 -1.67
CA ILE A 143 1.02 -20.06 -1.74
C ILE A 143 1.86 -20.32 -3.00
N LYS A 144 1.69 -19.51 -4.05
CA LYS A 144 2.48 -19.58 -5.30
C LYS A 144 3.76 -18.75 -5.24
N ARG A 145 3.89 -17.81 -4.31
CA ARG A 145 5.07 -16.93 -4.18
C ARG A 145 6.13 -17.63 -3.33
N GLN A 146 7.39 -17.50 -3.75
CA GLN A 146 8.52 -17.98 -2.97
C GLN A 146 9.04 -16.84 -2.09
N TYR A 147 8.91 -17.01 -0.77
CA TYR A 147 9.49 -16.11 0.22
C TYR A 147 10.82 -16.65 0.73
N ILE A 148 11.66 -15.74 1.23
CA ILE A 148 12.94 -16.05 1.89
C ILE A 148 12.93 -15.36 3.25
N PRO A 149 12.86 -16.11 4.37
CA PRO A 149 12.66 -17.56 4.45
C PRO A 149 11.27 -17.98 3.95
N PRO A 150 11.08 -19.26 3.54
CA PRO A 150 9.77 -19.77 3.16
C PRO A 150 8.75 -19.66 4.30
N ASP A 151 7.50 -19.38 3.95
CA ASP A 151 6.37 -19.42 4.90
C ASP A 151 6.26 -20.86 5.47
N PRO A 152 6.28 -21.07 6.81
CA PRO A 152 6.02 -22.38 7.39
C PRO A 152 4.56 -22.80 7.23
N ASP A 153 4.26 -24.09 7.45
CA ASP A 153 2.90 -24.61 7.40
C ASP A 153 1.98 -23.84 8.37
N GLY A 154 0.83 -23.40 7.86
CA GLY A 154 -0.15 -22.62 8.64
C GLY A 154 0.21 -21.15 8.87
N TYR A 155 1.31 -20.64 8.29
CA TYR A 155 1.74 -19.24 8.47
C TYR A 155 0.69 -18.24 8.00
N PHE A 156 -0.02 -18.55 6.92
CA PHE A 156 -1.06 -17.66 6.39
C PHE A 156 -2.15 -17.37 7.40
N ASP A 157 -2.77 -18.42 7.96
CA ASP A 157 -3.88 -18.26 8.90
C ASP A 157 -3.43 -17.83 10.29
N SER A 158 -2.18 -18.14 10.67
CA SER A 158 -1.65 -17.82 12.00
C SER A 158 -1.04 -16.42 12.10
N TYR A 159 -0.51 -15.89 10.98
CA TYR A 159 0.21 -14.61 10.95
C TYR A 159 -0.34 -13.68 9.90
N VAL A 160 -0.24 -14.05 8.62
CA VAL A 160 -0.55 -13.15 7.49
C VAL A 160 -1.93 -12.56 7.63
N TRP A 161 -2.94 -13.40 7.80
CA TRP A 161 -4.32 -12.96 7.83
C TRP A 161 -4.72 -12.19 9.09
N PRO A 162 -4.38 -12.67 10.32
CA PRO A 162 -4.61 -11.88 11.53
C PRO A 162 -3.92 -10.51 11.51
N TRP A 163 -2.69 -10.43 11.00
CA TRP A 163 -1.97 -9.16 10.89
C TRP A 163 -2.53 -8.27 9.79
N THR A 164 -2.97 -8.84 8.67
CA THR A 164 -3.73 -8.12 7.64
C THR A 164 -4.90 -7.36 8.26
N ILE A 165 -5.72 -8.05 9.05
CA ILE A 165 -6.87 -7.47 9.76
C ILE A 165 -6.43 -6.38 10.75
N THR A 166 -5.43 -6.69 11.58
CA THR A 166 -4.91 -5.75 12.59
C THR A 166 -4.40 -4.46 11.95
N ASN A 167 -3.69 -4.58 10.83
CA ASN A 167 -3.12 -3.46 10.10
C ASN A 167 -4.20 -2.61 9.42
N LEU A 168 -5.28 -3.22 8.92
CA LEU A 168 -6.44 -2.49 8.37
C LEU A 168 -7.18 -1.71 9.46
N MET A 169 -7.45 -2.35 10.60
CA MET A 169 -8.08 -1.68 11.74
C MET A 169 -7.27 -0.45 12.19
N ALA A 170 -5.93 -0.54 12.18
CA ALA A 170 -5.07 0.56 12.58
C ALA A 170 -5.13 1.79 11.66
N ILE A 171 -5.61 1.63 10.42
CA ILE A 171 -5.75 2.73 9.44
C ILE A 171 -7.23 3.02 9.09
N GLN A 172 -8.18 2.42 9.80
CA GLN A 172 -9.61 2.52 9.46
C GLN A 172 -10.13 3.97 9.50
N ASP A 173 -9.56 4.80 10.38
CA ASP A 173 -9.96 6.20 10.55
C ASP A 173 -9.27 7.15 9.56
N CYS A 174 -8.37 6.64 8.71
CA CYS A 174 -7.70 7.43 7.68
C CYS A 174 -8.66 7.71 6.51
N THR A 175 -9.14 8.95 6.42
CA THR A 175 -10.11 9.37 5.39
C THR A 175 -9.47 9.75 4.05
N ASP A 176 -8.15 9.83 3.99
CA ASP A 176 -7.36 10.27 2.83
C ASP A 176 -6.82 9.10 1.99
N ILE A 177 -7.23 7.86 2.31
CA ILE A 177 -6.87 6.66 1.57
C ILE A 177 -7.99 6.29 0.59
N GLU A 178 -7.68 6.25 -0.70
CA GLU A 178 -8.58 5.75 -1.72
C GLU A 178 -8.40 4.25 -1.90
N PHE A 179 -9.49 3.50 -1.74
CA PHE A 179 -9.49 2.05 -1.93
C PHE A 179 -9.78 1.69 -3.40
N ILE A 180 -8.94 0.82 -3.96
CA ILE A 180 -9.01 0.35 -5.34
C ILE A 180 -9.26 -1.16 -5.32
N ASP A 181 -10.26 -1.61 -6.08
CA ASP A 181 -10.50 -3.03 -6.29
C ASP A 181 -9.36 -3.65 -7.14
N GLY A 182 -8.62 -4.57 -6.53
CA GLY A 182 -7.54 -5.34 -7.15
C GLY A 182 -7.95 -6.75 -7.58
N THR A 183 -9.24 -7.09 -7.49
CA THR A 183 -9.77 -8.38 -7.97
C THR A 183 -9.95 -8.40 -9.49
N ALA A 184 -10.00 -7.22 -10.12
CA ALA A 184 -9.96 -7.06 -11.57
C ALA A 184 -8.67 -7.61 -12.20
N ASP A 185 -8.66 -7.81 -13.52
CA ASP A 185 -7.45 -8.21 -14.22
C ASP A 185 -6.36 -7.11 -14.12
N LEU A 186 -5.09 -7.54 -14.24
CA LEU A 186 -3.93 -6.67 -14.05
C LEU A 186 -3.94 -5.44 -14.96
N GLN A 187 -4.46 -5.55 -16.19
CA GLN A 187 -4.49 -4.44 -17.15
C GLN A 187 -5.56 -3.42 -16.77
N ALA A 188 -6.71 -3.86 -16.27
CA ALA A 188 -7.73 -2.96 -15.74
C ALA A 188 -7.21 -2.20 -14.51
N LEU A 189 -6.57 -2.89 -13.56
CA LEU A 189 -5.96 -2.27 -12.38
C LEU A 189 -4.87 -1.26 -12.78
N TYR A 190 -4.01 -1.63 -13.73
CA TYR A 190 -2.99 -0.75 -14.29
C TYR A 190 -3.58 0.55 -14.86
N LYS A 191 -4.55 0.44 -15.77
CA LYS A 191 -5.21 1.60 -16.39
C LYS A 191 -5.90 2.49 -15.35
N SER A 192 -6.51 1.87 -14.34
CA SER A 192 -7.18 2.55 -13.23
C SER A 192 -6.21 3.43 -12.43
N ILE A 193 -5.03 2.91 -12.08
CA ILE A 193 -4.00 3.65 -11.34
C ILE A 193 -3.31 4.69 -12.23
N LEU A 194 -2.96 4.32 -13.47
CA LEU A 194 -2.38 5.24 -14.45
C LEU A 194 -3.26 6.47 -14.65
N THR A 195 -4.58 6.29 -14.81
CA THR A 195 -5.53 7.39 -14.99
C THR A 195 -5.50 8.37 -13.81
N ARG A 196 -5.39 7.86 -12.57
CA ARG A 196 -5.31 8.69 -11.36
C ARG A 196 -4.01 9.49 -11.31
N ILE A 197 -2.88 8.85 -11.59
CA ILE A 197 -1.57 9.52 -11.64
C ILE A 197 -1.57 10.59 -12.74
N MET A 198 -2.07 10.28 -13.94
CA MET A 198 -2.13 11.25 -15.04
C MET A 198 -3.04 12.44 -14.73
N LYS A 199 -4.12 12.24 -13.97
CA LYS A 199 -4.97 13.33 -13.48
C LYS A 199 -4.19 14.26 -12.53
N ILE A 200 -3.36 13.71 -11.64
CA ILE A 200 -2.50 14.50 -10.75
C ILE A 200 -1.49 15.31 -11.56
N VAL A 201 -0.82 14.67 -12.52
CA VAL A 201 0.14 15.33 -13.44
C VAL A 201 -0.53 16.46 -14.21
N PHE A 202 -1.74 16.22 -14.74
CA PHE A 202 -2.50 17.22 -15.48
C PHE A 202 -2.85 18.44 -14.61
N ILE A 203 -3.40 18.21 -13.41
CA ILE A 203 -3.75 19.29 -12.48
C ILE A 203 -2.51 20.08 -12.04
N HIS A 204 -1.38 19.40 -11.81
CA HIS A 204 -0.13 20.07 -11.47
C HIS A 204 0.36 20.95 -12.62
N ARG A 205 0.29 20.47 -13.86
CA ARG A 205 0.68 21.26 -15.04
C ARG A 205 -0.15 22.54 -15.17
N GLU A 206 -1.48 22.44 -15.12
CA GLU A 206 -2.38 23.61 -15.22
C GLU A 206 -2.16 24.66 -14.12
N LYS A 207 -1.62 24.26 -12.96
CA LYS A 207 -1.39 25.16 -11.83
C LYS A 207 -0.08 25.93 -11.94
N TYR A 208 0.95 25.33 -12.57
CA TYR A 208 2.33 25.83 -12.51
C TYR A 208 2.95 26.14 -13.87
N PHE A 209 2.26 25.83 -14.98
CA PHE A 209 2.66 26.14 -16.36
C PHE A 209 1.49 26.74 -17.14
#